data_AF-A0A520K310-F1
#
_entry.id   AF-A0A520K310-F1
#
_cell.length_a   1.000
_cell.length_b   1.000
_cell.length_c   1.000
_cell.angle_alpha   90.00
_cell.angle_beta   90.00
_cell.angle_gamma   90.00
#
_symmetry.space_group_name_H-M   'P 1'
#
loop_
_entity.id
_entity.type
_entity.pdbx_description
1 polymer ?
#
loop_
_entity_poly.entity_id
_entity_poly.type
_entity_poly.pdbx_seq_one_letter_code
_entity_poly.pdbx_strand_id
1 'polypeptide(L)'
;MRRKFVYEIKRPKKDKKLPVVLSQAEVSQILSSVSNIKHKAILMLIYSAGLRVGEVVRLKPEDIDSERTLIHIKGAKGKKDRYTMLSDVIIEIFKEYWKRYKPEKWLFMGIKPEKHISTRTVQAIFEHTCEKAGITKGVSVHSLRHSFATHLLESGTDLRYIQELLGHKSSKMTEIYTHVSNKDIGKIKSPLDSLFEKENRGGIKR
;
A
#
# COMPACT_ATOMS: atom_id res chain seq x y z
N MET A 1 3.22 -21.01 53.94
CA MET A 1 2.63 -20.63 52.63
C MET A 1 3.05 -19.20 52.28
N ARG A 2 3.99 -19.00 51.33
CA ARG A 2 4.42 -17.65 50.88
C ARG A 2 3.46 -17.14 49.81
N ARG A 3 2.71 -16.06 50.09
CA ARG A 3 1.88 -15.34 49.09
C ARG A 3 2.80 -14.59 48.12
N LYS A 4 2.78 -14.94 46.84
CA LYS A 4 3.43 -14.16 45.77
C LYS A 4 2.58 -12.93 45.48
N PHE A 5 3.07 -11.75 45.84
CA PHE A 5 2.54 -10.49 45.35
C PHE A 5 2.99 -10.30 43.89
N VAL A 6 2.06 -10.39 42.95
CA VAL A 6 2.29 -10.01 41.55
C VAL A 6 1.93 -8.53 41.44
N TYR A 7 2.94 -7.66 41.36
CA TYR A 7 2.73 -6.27 41.01
C TYR A 7 2.37 -6.18 39.51
N GLU A 8 1.15 -5.73 39.20
CA GLU A 8 0.77 -5.31 37.86
C GLU A 8 1.52 -4.02 37.49
N ILE A 9 2.77 -4.18 37.03
CA ILE A 9 3.53 -3.05 36.47
C ILE A 9 2.90 -2.70 35.12
N LYS A 10 2.08 -1.65 35.11
CA LYS A 10 1.51 -1.06 33.90
C LYS A 10 2.67 -0.50 33.06
N ARG A 11 3.00 -1.18 31.96
CA ARG A 11 4.09 -0.78 31.07
C ARG A 11 3.90 0.69 30.62
N PRO A 12 4.92 1.55 30.73
CA PRO A 12 4.83 2.91 30.21
C PRO A 12 4.51 2.87 28.71
N LYS A 13 3.61 3.76 28.27
CA LYS A 13 3.27 3.88 26.84
C LYS A 13 4.54 4.31 26.10
N LYS A 14 4.98 3.50 25.15
CA LYS A 14 6.14 3.79 24.31
C LYS A 14 5.90 5.11 23.57
N ASP A 15 6.87 6.03 23.58
CA ASP A 15 6.78 7.30 22.87
C ASP A 15 6.45 7.07 21.40
N LYS A 16 5.42 7.78 20.91
CA LYS A 16 5.02 7.73 19.50
C LYS A 16 6.03 8.55 18.70
N LYS A 17 7.05 7.88 18.14
CA LYS A 17 7.93 8.48 17.13
C LYS A 17 7.08 8.92 15.92
N LEU A 18 7.39 10.08 15.35
CA LEU A 18 6.76 10.55 14.12
C LEU A 18 6.95 9.50 13.01
N PRO A 19 5.93 9.24 12.17
CA PRO A 19 6.04 8.29 11.08
C PRO A 19 7.10 8.75 10.08
N VAL A 20 8.01 7.85 9.70
CA VAL A 20 9.03 8.12 8.69
C VAL A 20 8.38 8.04 7.31
N VAL A 21 8.42 9.14 6.57
CA VAL A 21 7.92 9.29 5.20
C VAL A 21 9.09 9.21 4.21
N LEU A 22 8.91 8.45 3.14
CA LEU A 22 9.81 8.39 2.00
C LEU A 22 9.46 9.52 1.04
N SER A 23 10.46 10.25 0.56
CA SER A 23 10.28 11.20 -0.55
C SER A 23 9.92 10.48 -1.85
N GLN A 24 9.35 11.20 -2.81
CA GLN A 24 9.06 10.68 -4.15
C GLN A 24 10.31 10.08 -4.83
N ALA A 25 11.48 10.72 -4.67
CA ALA A 25 12.74 10.24 -5.22
C ALA A 25 13.18 8.91 -4.59
N GLU A 26 13.09 8.78 -3.26
CA GLU A 26 13.42 7.52 -2.57
C GLU A 26 12.45 6.40 -2.97
N VAL A 27 11.16 6.71 -3.13
CA VAL A 27 10.19 5.72 -3.62
C VAL A 27 10.54 5.27 -5.04
N SER A 28 10.89 6.18 -5.94
CA SER A 28 11.37 5.83 -7.28
C SER A 28 12.62 4.93 -7.24
N GLN A 29 13.61 5.27 -6.42
CA GLN A 29 14.83 4.47 -6.22
C GLN A 29 14.51 3.05 -5.72
N ILE A 30 13.62 2.93 -4.73
CA ILE A 30 13.17 1.63 -4.22
C ILE A 30 12.50 0.85 -5.36
N LEU A 31 11.50 1.41 -6.03
CA LEU A 31 10.71 0.70 -7.04
C LEU A 31 11.51 0.32 -8.30
N SER A 32 12.48 1.13 -8.70
CA SER A 32 13.37 0.87 -9.85
C SER A 32 14.41 -0.22 -9.55
N SER A 33 14.81 -0.39 -8.29
CA SER A 33 15.75 -1.45 -7.89
C SER A 33 15.15 -2.87 -7.86
N VAL A 34 13.81 -2.98 -7.91
CA VAL A 34 13.10 -4.28 -7.92
C VAL A 34 13.04 -4.87 -9.32
N SER A 35 13.75 -5.99 -9.53
CA SER A 35 13.74 -6.70 -10.82
C SER A 35 12.57 -7.68 -10.97
N ASN A 36 12.15 -8.34 -9.88
CA ASN A 36 11.05 -9.30 -9.93
C ASN A 36 9.70 -8.59 -10.05
N ILE A 37 8.98 -8.82 -11.15
CA ILE A 37 7.69 -8.15 -11.43
C ILE A 37 6.63 -8.40 -10.35
N LYS A 38 6.59 -9.59 -9.73
CA LYS A 38 5.68 -9.88 -8.61
C LYS A 38 5.98 -8.96 -7.42
N HIS A 39 7.26 -8.84 -7.07
CA HIS A 39 7.71 -8.01 -5.94
C HIS A 39 7.43 -6.53 -6.24
N LYS A 40 7.71 -6.11 -7.47
CA LYS A 40 7.49 -4.74 -7.93
C LYS A 40 6.02 -4.36 -7.84
N ALA A 41 5.12 -5.21 -8.36
CA ALA A 41 3.68 -5.01 -8.28
C ALA A 41 3.18 -4.91 -6.83
N ILE A 42 3.67 -5.76 -5.91
CA ILE A 42 3.30 -5.71 -4.49
C ILE A 42 3.67 -4.37 -3.87
N LEU A 43 4.92 -3.91 -4.03
CA LEU A 43 5.38 -2.66 -3.43
C LEU A 43 4.69 -1.44 -4.07
N MET A 44 4.49 -1.47 -5.39
CA MET A 44 3.76 -0.43 -6.11
C MET A 44 2.33 -0.32 -5.60
N LEU A 45 1.58 -1.42 -5.43
CA LEU A 45 0.22 -1.39 -4.87
C LEU A 45 0.14 -0.78 -3.47
N ILE A 46 1.10 -1.11 -2.60
CA ILE A 46 1.14 -0.56 -1.24
C ILE A 46 1.30 0.96 -1.29
N TYR A 47 2.15 1.46 -2.19
CA TYR A 47 2.40 2.88 -2.36
C TYR A 47 1.34 3.62 -3.22
N SER A 48 0.75 2.98 -4.21
CA SER A 48 -0.15 3.64 -5.17
C SER A 48 -1.60 3.65 -4.73
N ALA A 49 -1.99 2.68 -3.91
CA ALA A 49 -3.35 2.44 -3.47
C ALA A 49 -3.46 2.33 -1.94
N GLY A 50 -2.37 2.58 -1.23
CA GLY A 50 -2.34 2.66 0.23
C GLY A 50 -2.67 1.37 0.96
N LEU A 51 -2.44 0.18 0.38
CA LEU A 51 -2.80 -1.09 1.02
C LEU A 51 -1.95 -1.37 2.27
N ARG A 52 -2.56 -1.99 3.29
CA ARG A 52 -1.78 -2.66 4.35
C ARG A 52 -1.10 -3.91 3.77
N VAL A 53 0.04 -4.30 4.33
CA VAL A 53 0.71 -5.55 3.95
C VAL A 53 -0.22 -6.77 4.05
N GLY A 54 -1.10 -6.82 5.06
CA GLY A 54 -2.07 -7.90 5.18
C GLY A 54 -3.15 -7.88 4.08
N GLU A 55 -3.50 -6.71 3.57
CA GLU A 55 -4.51 -6.56 2.51
C GLU A 55 -3.90 -6.99 1.17
N VAL A 56 -2.72 -6.48 0.80
CA VAL A 56 -2.08 -6.81 -0.48
C VAL A 56 -1.79 -8.30 -0.63
N VAL A 57 -1.34 -8.97 0.44
CA VAL A 57 -1.08 -10.42 0.36
C VAL A 57 -2.35 -11.24 0.23
N ARG A 58 -3.53 -10.72 0.56
CA ARG A 58 -4.81 -11.44 0.45
C ARG A 58 -5.66 -10.98 -0.74
N LEU A 59 -5.13 -10.12 -1.60
CA LEU A 59 -5.83 -9.76 -2.83
C LEU A 59 -6.03 -10.97 -3.72
N LYS A 60 -7.18 -11.01 -4.38
CA LYS A 60 -7.52 -11.96 -5.44
C LYS A 60 -7.60 -11.26 -6.80
N PRO A 61 -7.51 -12.01 -7.92
CA PRO A 61 -7.69 -11.44 -9.25
C PRO A 61 -9.04 -10.71 -9.41
N GLU A 62 -10.12 -11.29 -8.86
CA GLU A 62 -11.49 -10.72 -8.88
C GLU A 62 -11.63 -9.39 -8.11
N ASP A 63 -10.65 -9.03 -7.28
CA ASP A 63 -10.68 -7.77 -6.52
C ASP A 63 -10.17 -6.59 -7.36
N ILE A 64 -9.58 -6.83 -8.53
CA ILE A 64 -9.03 -5.81 -9.44
C ILE A 64 -10.07 -5.47 -10.50
N ASP A 65 -10.59 -4.25 -10.47
CA ASP A 65 -11.50 -3.71 -11.48
C ASP A 65 -10.74 -2.68 -12.33
N SER A 66 -10.18 -3.15 -13.44
CA SER A 66 -9.43 -2.28 -14.37
C SER A 66 -10.33 -1.33 -15.17
N GLU A 67 -11.61 -1.67 -15.37
CA GLU A 67 -12.54 -0.81 -16.10
C GLU A 67 -12.90 0.44 -15.29
N ARG A 68 -13.10 0.26 -13.98
CA ARG A 68 -13.42 1.37 -13.06
C ARG A 68 -12.21 1.96 -12.38
N THR A 69 -11.01 1.44 -12.65
CA THR A 69 -9.75 1.79 -11.99
C THR A 69 -9.84 1.70 -10.46
N LEU A 70 -10.41 0.61 -9.95
CA LEU A 70 -10.62 0.36 -8.53
C LEU A 70 -10.05 -0.99 -8.07
N ILE A 71 -9.74 -1.06 -6.78
CA ILE A 71 -9.41 -2.30 -6.07
C ILE A 71 -10.40 -2.47 -4.93
N HIS A 72 -11.09 -3.61 -4.88
CA HIS A 72 -11.99 -3.96 -3.79
C HIS A 72 -11.22 -4.60 -2.64
N ILE A 73 -11.11 -3.90 -1.51
CA ILE A 73 -10.46 -4.41 -0.31
C ILE A 73 -11.48 -5.03 0.61
N LYS A 74 -11.60 -6.36 0.55
CA LYS A 74 -12.44 -7.15 1.45
C LYS A 74 -11.92 -7.09 2.89
N GLY A 75 -12.78 -6.76 3.83
CA GLY A 75 -12.49 -6.58 5.24
C GLY A 75 -12.31 -7.92 5.96
N ALA A 76 -11.16 -8.10 6.63
CA ALA A 76 -10.95 -9.22 7.55
C ALA A 76 -11.18 -8.78 9.01
N LYS A 77 -11.78 -9.66 9.83
CA LYS A 77 -11.90 -9.54 11.30
C LYS A 77 -12.50 -8.19 11.76
N GLY A 78 -13.72 -7.90 11.32
CA GLY A 78 -14.50 -6.73 11.78
C GLY A 78 -14.20 -5.40 11.07
N LYS A 79 -13.34 -5.42 10.03
CA LYS A 79 -13.15 -4.27 9.15
C LYS A 79 -14.21 -4.29 8.06
N LYS A 80 -14.72 -3.11 7.68
CA LYS A 80 -15.61 -2.96 6.53
C LYS A 80 -14.81 -3.11 5.23
N ASP A 81 -15.49 -3.63 4.23
CA ASP A 81 -15.05 -3.57 2.84
C ASP A 81 -14.90 -2.10 2.42
N ARG A 82 -13.96 -1.83 1.52
CA ARG A 82 -13.77 -0.51 0.91
C ARG A 82 -13.20 -0.65 -0.50
N TYR A 83 -13.40 0.39 -1.31
CA TYR A 83 -12.67 0.54 -2.56
C TYR A 83 -11.47 1.46 -2.37
N THR A 84 -10.38 1.15 -3.07
CA THR A 84 -9.26 2.07 -3.25
C THR A 84 -8.96 2.22 -4.74
N MET A 85 -8.17 3.22 -5.09
CA MET A 85 -7.80 3.50 -6.47
C MET A 85 -6.84 2.44 -7.06
N LEU A 86 -6.89 2.26 -8.37
CA LEU A 86 -5.93 1.47 -9.15
C LEU A 86 -5.18 2.42 -10.08
N SER A 87 -3.86 2.45 -9.97
CA SER A 87 -2.99 3.29 -10.80
C SER A 87 -2.89 2.72 -12.23
N ASP A 88 -2.87 3.59 -13.24
CA ASP A 88 -2.71 3.20 -14.64
C ASP A 88 -1.36 2.51 -14.88
N VAL A 89 -0.31 2.98 -14.20
CA VAL A 89 1.02 2.34 -14.24
C VAL A 89 0.96 0.90 -13.71
N ILE A 90 0.16 0.63 -12.67
CA ILE A 90 -0.06 -0.74 -12.18
C ILE A 90 -0.78 -1.60 -13.20
N ILE A 91 -1.77 -1.05 -13.93
CA ILE A 91 -2.51 -1.80 -14.95
C ILE A 91 -1.55 -2.34 -16.02
N GLU A 92 -0.59 -1.53 -16.46
CA GLU A 92 0.44 -1.99 -17.42
C GLU A 92 1.35 -3.09 -16.84
N ILE A 93 1.77 -2.96 -15.57
CA ILE A 93 2.53 -4.00 -14.87
C ILE A 93 1.70 -5.29 -14.75
N PHE A 94 0.40 -5.17 -14.49
CA PHE A 94 -0.50 -6.31 -14.38
C PHE A 94 -0.67 -7.05 -15.70
N LYS A 95 -0.70 -6.38 -16.85
CA LYS A 95 -0.73 -7.06 -18.15
C LYS A 95 0.43 -8.05 -18.31
N GLU A 96 1.65 -7.65 -17.96
CA GLU A 96 2.82 -8.53 -18.00
C GLU A 96 2.79 -9.58 -16.88
N TYR A 97 2.35 -9.19 -15.68
CA TYR A 97 2.22 -10.11 -14.55
C TYR A 97 1.26 -11.27 -14.85
N TRP A 98 0.08 -10.99 -15.42
CA TRP A 98 -0.92 -12.01 -15.77
C TRP A 98 -0.43 -12.96 -16.86
N LYS A 99 0.27 -12.45 -17.88
CA LYS A 99 0.87 -13.29 -18.91
C LYS A 99 1.83 -14.33 -18.32
N ARG A 100 2.63 -13.92 -17.33
CA ARG A 100 3.68 -14.74 -16.72
C ARG A 100 3.18 -15.69 -15.64
N TYR A 101 2.32 -15.21 -14.74
CA TYR A 101 1.95 -15.93 -13.52
C TYR A 101 0.55 -16.53 -13.55
N LYS A 102 -0.35 -16.05 -14.43
CA LYS A 102 -1.74 -16.53 -14.56
C LYS A 102 -2.41 -16.78 -13.19
N PRO A 103 -2.55 -15.74 -12.34
CA PRO A 103 -3.06 -15.91 -10.99
C PRO A 103 -4.52 -16.35 -11.02
N GLU A 104 -4.85 -17.40 -10.27
CA GLU A 104 -6.23 -17.92 -10.18
C GLU A 104 -6.85 -17.59 -8.82
N LYS A 105 -6.31 -18.17 -7.73
CA LYS A 105 -6.90 -18.06 -6.39
C LYS A 105 -6.45 -16.83 -5.62
N TRP A 106 -5.17 -16.52 -5.69
CA TRP A 106 -4.54 -15.38 -5.03
C TRP A 106 -3.82 -14.57 -6.08
N LEU A 107 -3.97 -13.24 -6.01
CA LEU A 107 -3.27 -12.34 -6.91
C LEU A 107 -1.76 -12.54 -6.79
N PHE A 108 -1.26 -12.71 -5.56
CA PHE A 108 0.16 -12.99 -5.29
C PHE A 108 0.34 -14.35 -4.61
N MET A 109 0.58 -15.37 -5.43
CA MET A 109 0.85 -16.72 -4.95
C MET A 109 2.19 -16.81 -4.19
N GLY A 110 2.16 -17.55 -3.09
CA GLY A 110 3.33 -17.96 -2.31
C GLY A 110 4.08 -19.12 -2.97
N ILE A 111 4.91 -19.81 -2.18
CA ILE A 111 5.70 -20.96 -2.66
C ILE A 111 4.77 -22.09 -3.14
N LYS A 112 3.66 -22.31 -2.42
CA LYS A 112 2.58 -23.22 -2.84
C LYS A 112 1.50 -22.38 -3.53
N PRO A 113 1.05 -22.73 -4.75
CA PRO A 113 0.02 -21.96 -5.48
C PRO A 113 -1.25 -21.71 -4.66
N GLU A 114 -1.63 -22.65 -3.80
CA GLU A 114 -2.83 -22.57 -2.96
C GLU A 114 -2.79 -21.53 -1.84
N LYS A 115 -1.59 -21.05 -1.52
CA LYS A 115 -1.37 -20.08 -0.45
C LYS A 115 -0.92 -18.77 -1.06
N HIS A 116 -1.38 -17.67 -0.47
CA HIS A 116 -0.82 -16.38 -0.81
C HIS A 116 0.61 -16.22 -0.27
N ILE A 117 1.35 -15.25 -0.81
CA ILE A 117 2.64 -14.83 -0.27
C ILE A 117 2.50 -14.39 1.19
N SER A 118 3.50 -14.68 2.03
CA SER A 118 3.42 -14.31 3.45
C SER A 118 3.73 -12.82 3.67
N THR A 119 3.18 -12.22 4.72
CA THR A 119 3.52 -10.84 5.11
C THR A 119 5.01 -10.68 5.43
N ARG A 120 5.63 -11.69 6.06
CA ARG A 120 7.07 -11.73 6.34
C ARG A 120 7.90 -11.68 5.06
N THR A 121 7.47 -12.41 4.02
CA THR A 121 8.15 -12.38 2.72
C THR A 121 8.08 -10.99 2.10
N VAL A 122 6.92 -10.33 2.13
CA VAL A 122 6.80 -8.95 1.62
C VAL A 122 7.68 -7.97 2.41
N GLN A 123 7.75 -8.12 3.73
CA GLN A 123 8.65 -7.32 4.56
C GLN A 123 10.12 -7.52 4.20
N ALA A 124 10.56 -8.78 4.04
CA ALA A 124 11.93 -9.10 3.64
C ALA A 124 12.26 -8.60 2.21
N ILE A 125 11.30 -8.70 1.28
CA ILE A 125 11.43 -8.11 -0.06
C ILE A 125 11.69 -6.61 0.04
N PHE A 126 10.91 -5.90 0.84
CA PHE A 126 11.05 -4.46 1.01
C PHE A 126 12.39 -4.09 1.64
N GLU A 127 12.79 -4.77 2.71
CA GLU A 127 14.07 -4.56 3.41
C GLU A 127 15.26 -4.74 2.45
N HIS A 128 15.30 -5.86 1.72
CA HIS A 128 16.36 -6.12 0.73
C HIS A 128 16.36 -5.08 -0.42
N THR A 129 15.18 -4.62 -0.83
CA THR A 129 15.06 -3.58 -1.85
C THR A 129 15.59 -2.24 -1.35
N CYS A 130 15.31 -1.88 -0.09
CA CYS A 130 15.85 -0.68 0.53
C CYS A 130 17.38 -0.71 0.62
N GLU A 131 17.95 -1.85 1.03
CA GLU A 131 19.41 -2.06 1.04
C GLU A 131 20.00 -1.86 -0.36
N LYS A 132 19.42 -2.52 -1.37
CA LYS A 132 19.87 -2.42 -2.76
C LYS A 132 19.75 -1.00 -3.33
N ALA A 133 18.72 -0.26 -2.92
CA ALA A 133 18.49 1.13 -3.31
C ALA A 133 19.33 2.14 -2.50
N GLY A 134 20.13 1.70 -1.53
CA GLY A 134 20.95 2.58 -0.69
C GLY A 134 20.15 3.42 0.31
N ILE A 135 18.94 2.98 0.68
CA ILE A 135 18.08 3.69 1.62
C ILE A 135 18.54 3.42 3.05
N THR A 136 19.10 4.45 3.69
CA THR A 136 19.64 4.37 5.06
C THR A 136 18.62 4.72 6.15
N LYS A 137 17.44 5.24 5.76
CA LYS A 137 16.37 5.56 6.72
C LYS A 137 15.79 4.28 7.33
N GLY A 138 15.41 4.36 8.61
CA GLY A 138 14.68 3.28 9.30
C GLY A 138 13.24 3.16 8.79
N VAL A 139 13.06 2.62 7.60
CA VAL A 139 11.76 2.48 6.92
C VAL A 139 11.26 1.06 6.95
N SER A 140 9.94 0.91 6.84
CA SER A 140 9.29 -0.39 6.68
C SER A 140 8.22 -0.32 5.60
N VAL A 141 7.58 -1.45 5.28
CA VAL A 141 6.43 -1.49 4.37
C VAL A 141 5.34 -0.47 4.74
N HIS A 142 5.16 -0.16 6.03
CA HIS A 142 4.21 0.85 6.47
C HIS A 142 4.62 2.27 6.04
N SER A 143 5.91 2.55 5.89
CA SER A 143 6.42 3.83 5.40
C SER A 143 5.96 4.10 3.97
N LEU A 144 5.85 3.10 3.09
CA LEU A 144 5.26 3.26 1.75
C LEU A 144 3.81 3.73 1.83
N ARG A 145 3.00 3.09 2.67
CA ARG A 145 1.60 3.49 2.89
C ARG A 145 1.45 4.86 3.54
N HIS A 146 2.36 5.24 4.44
CA HIS A 146 2.37 6.59 5.00
C HIS A 146 2.73 7.62 3.91
N SER A 147 3.72 7.31 3.08
CA SER A 147 4.15 8.18 1.99
C SER A 147 3.05 8.37 0.95
N PHE A 148 2.28 7.32 0.64
CA PHE A 148 1.05 7.44 -0.17
C PHE A 148 0.10 8.52 0.37
N ALA A 149 -0.22 8.45 1.66
CA ALA A 149 -1.15 9.38 2.28
C ALA A 149 -0.61 10.82 2.28
N THR A 150 0.68 10.98 2.62
CA THR A 150 1.35 12.28 2.63
C THR A 150 1.41 12.87 1.23
N HIS A 151 1.83 12.10 0.22
CA HIS A 151 1.96 12.60 -1.15
C HIS A 151 0.60 12.92 -1.78
N LEU A 152 -0.46 12.17 -1.45
CA LEU A 152 -1.83 12.56 -1.85
C LEU A 152 -2.22 13.91 -1.26
N LEU A 153 -1.97 14.11 0.04
CA LEU A 153 -2.27 15.38 0.70
C LEU A 153 -1.46 16.54 0.10
N GLU A 154 -0.17 16.33 -0.14
CA GLU A 154 0.72 17.31 -0.79
C GLU A 154 0.32 17.64 -2.23
N SER A 155 -0.30 16.68 -2.95
CA SER A 155 -0.87 16.91 -4.28
C SER A 155 -2.21 17.64 -4.27
N GLY A 156 -2.73 18.02 -3.09
CA GLY A 156 -4.00 18.72 -2.94
C GLY A 156 -5.23 17.80 -2.86
N THR A 157 -5.05 16.50 -2.66
CA THR A 157 -6.17 15.59 -2.46
C THR A 157 -6.83 15.86 -1.10
N ASP A 158 -8.14 16.02 -1.09
CA ASP A 158 -8.91 16.27 0.13
C ASP A 158 -8.76 15.10 1.12
N LEU A 159 -8.51 15.46 2.39
CA LEU A 159 -8.24 14.53 3.48
C LEU A 159 -9.35 13.47 3.66
N ARG A 160 -10.60 13.78 3.32
CA ARG A 160 -11.73 12.86 3.38
C ARG A 160 -11.55 11.68 2.43
N TYR A 161 -11.13 11.95 1.19
CA TYR A 161 -10.84 10.89 0.23
C TYR A 161 -9.66 10.03 0.69
N ILE A 162 -8.61 10.66 1.25
CA ILE A 162 -7.45 9.94 1.80
C ILE A 162 -7.89 9.01 2.95
N GLN A 163 -8.78 9.47 3.84
CA GLN A 163 -9.30 8.66 4.94
C GLN A 163 -10.12 7.46 4.45
N GLU A 164 -10.95 7.66 3.43
CA GLU A 164 -11.76 6.62 2.80
C GLU A 164 -10.86 5.55 2.14
N LEU A 165 -9.90 5.97 1.29
CA LEU A 165 -8.92 5.10 0.64
C LEU A 165 -8.15 4.23 1.64
N LEU A 166 -7.74 4.81 2.77
CA LEU A 166 -7.01 4.11 3.83
C LEU A 166 -7.91 3.26 4.74
N GLY A 167 -9.23 3.45 4.70
CA GLY A 167 -10.20 2.78 5.56
C GLY A 167 -10.01 3.15 7.03
N HIS A 168 -9.77 4.43 7.33
CA HIS A 168 -9.66 4.94 8.69
C HIS A 168 -11.05 5.33 9.21
N LYS A 169 -11.65 4.47 10.05
CA LYS A 169 -12.78 4.87 10.89
C LYS A 169 -12.27 5.44 12.20
N SER A 170 -12.63 6.67 12.53
CA SER A 170 -12.85 7.02 13.94
C SER A 170 -14.36 7.15 14.14
N SER A 171 -14.91 6.50 15.16
CA SER A 171 -16.34 6.56 15.50
C SER A 171 -16.80 7.93 16.03
N LYS A 172 -15.87 8.87 16.24
CA LYS A 172 -16.13 10.20 16.81
C LYS A 172 -16.41 11.29 15.76
N MET A 173 -16.48 10.92 14.47
CA MET A 173 -16.84 11.81 13.36
C MET A 173 -17.99 11.22 12.53
N THR A 174 -19.04 10.71 13.19
CA THR A 174 -20.12 9.98 12.50
C THR A 174 -21.41 10.80 12.33
N GLU A 175 -21.50 12.01 12.87
CA GLU A 175 -22.73 12.82 12.79
C GLU A 175 -22.77 13.85 11.67
N ILE A 176 -21.70 13.97 10.88
CA ILE A 176 -21.67 14.85 9.72
C ILE A 176 -20.92 14.11 8.60
N TYR A 177 -21.25 14.39 7.35
CA TYR A 177 -20.45 14.16 6.12
C TYR A 177 -21.00 13.14 5.10
N THR A 178 -21.83 13.72 4.24
CA THR A 178 -22.20 13.45 2.84
C THR A 178 -21.33 12.50 2.00
N HIS A 179 -22.02 11.74 1.14
CA HIS A 179 -21.56 10.68 0.23
C HIS A 179 -20.27 10.98 -0.57
N VAL A 180 -19.22 10.19 -0.35
CA VAL A 180 -18.10 10.03 -1.29
C VAL A 180 -18.47 8.87 -2.23
N SER A 181 -18.51 9.10 -3.55
CA SER A 181 -18.86 8.04 -4.51
C SER A 181 -17.61 7.30 -5.02
N ASN A 182 -17.76 6.02 -5.38
CA ASN A 182 -16.68 5.25 -6.02
C ASN A 182 -16.20 5.88 -7.34
N LYS A 183 -17.08 6.60 -8.04
CA LYS A 183 -16.75 7.31 -9.28
C LYS A 183 -15.77 8.46 -9.04
N ASP A 184 -15.84 9.08 -7.87
CA ASP A 184 -14.91 10.14 -7.49
C ASP A 184 -13.56 9.55 -7.07
N ILE A 185 -13.55 8.39 -6.39
CA ILE A 185 -12.34 7.68 -5.98
C ILE A 185 -11.49 7.25 -7.19
N GLY A 186 -12.10 6.67 -8.22
CA GLY A 186 -11.39 6.22 -9.43
C GLY A 186 -10.78 7.34 -10.27
N LYS A 187 -11.21 8.59 -10.06
CA LYS A 187 -10.66 9.79 -10.74
C LYS A 187 -9.50 10.43 -10.01
N ILE A 188 -9.26 10.06 -8.75
CA ILE A 188 -8.11 10.58 -8.01
C ILE A 188 -6.86 10.04 -8.70
N LYS A 189 -5.90 10.92 -8.96
CA LYS A 189 -4.63 10.52 -9.56
C LYS A 189 -3.73 9.89 -8.50
N SER A 190 -3.19 8.70 -8.77
CA SER A 190 -2.28 8.07 -7.81
C SER A 190 -0.95 8.83 -7.72
N PRO A 191 -0.31 8.90 -6.55
CA PRO A 191 1.06 9.39 -6.43
C PRO A 191 2.05 8.62 -7.30
N LEU A 192 1.74 7.36 -7.62
CA LEU A 192 2.56 6.54 -8.52
C LEU A 192 2.47 7.03 -9.97
N ASP A 193 1.28 7.36 -10.47
CA ASP A 193 1.11 7.87 -11.85
C ASP A 193 1.87 9.19 -12.02
N SER A 194 1.77 10.06 -11.01
CA SER A 194 2.51 11.33 -10.97
C SER A 194 4.03 11.16 -10.93
N LEU A 195 4.52 10.08 -10.31
CA LEU A 195 5.95 9.76 -10.24
C LEU A 195 6.49 9.39 -11.63
N PHE A 196 5.82 8.49 -12.34
CA PHE A 196 6.24 8.01 -13.65
C PHE A 196 6.05 9.07 -14.77
N GLU A 197 5.04 9.94 -14.68
CA GLU A 197 4.91 11.07 -15.61
C GLU A 197 6.08 12.05 -15.52
N LYS A 198 6.57 12.33 -14.29
CA LYS A 198 7.73 13.21 -14.09
C LYS A 198 9.00 12.59 -14.68
N GLU A 199 9.19 11.29 -14.51
CA GLU A 199 10.32 10.56 -15.10
C GLU A 199 10.28 10.61 -16.63
N ASN A 200 9.10 10.39 -17.24
CA ASN A 200 8.93 10.47 -18.69
C ASN A 200 9.12 11.89 -19.25
N ARG A 201 8.73 12.93 -18.51
CA ARG A 201 8.95 14.34 -18.91
C ARG A 201 10.40 14.80 -18.69
N GLY A 202 11.10 14.23 -17.71
CA GLY A 202 12.53 14.45 -17.47
C GLY A 202 13.44 13.66 -18.43
N GLY A 203 12.89 12.70 -19.17
CA GLY A 203 13.58 11.81 -20.11
C GLY A 203 13.74 12.35 -21.54
N ILE A 204 13.74 13.66 -21.77
CA ILE A 204 14.29 14.21 -23.03
C ILE A 204 15.81 14.34 -22.85
N LYS A 205 16.53 13.45 -23.57
CA LYS A 205 17.99 13.20 -23.63
C LYS A 205 18.50 12.10 -22.68
N ARG A 206 18.48 10.84 -23.14
CA ARG A 206 19.56 10.22 -23.94
C ARG A 206 19.09 8.90 -24.54
#